data_AF-A0A353Y8L4-F1
#
_entry.id   AF-A0A353Y8L4-F1
#
_cell.length_a   1.000
_cell.length_b   1.000
_cell.length_c   1.000
_cell.angle_alpha   90.00
_cell.angle_beta   90.00
_cell.angle_gamma   90.00
#
_symmetry.space_group_name_H-M   'P 1'
#
loop_
_entity.id
_entity.type
_entity.pdbx_description
1 polymer ?
#
loop_
_entity_poly.entity_id
_entity_poly.type
_entity_poly.pdbx_seq_one_letter_code
_entity_poly.pdbx_strand_id
1 'polypeptide(L)' 'MQTPSPGETRAASVAASESGQYLTLRLGREEYAIDILRVQEIRSYEEPTRMVNAPAFIKGVVNLRG' A
#
# COMPACT_ATOMS: atom_id res chain seq x y z
N MET A 1 48.54 -19.60 -20.90
CA MET A 1 47.35 -20.47 -20.92
C MET A 1 46.50 -20.11 -19.70
N GLN A 2 45.22 -19.73 -19.92
CA GLN A 2 44.02 -19.90 -19.08
C GLN A 2 44.21 -20.08 -17.56
N THR A 3 43.61 -19.37 -16.59
CA THR A 3 42.62 -18.28 -16.44
C THR A 3 42.54 -18.04 -14.91
N PRO A 4 42.36 -16.81 -14.40
CA PRO A 4 41.73 -16.64 -13.09
C PRO A 4 40.20 -16.75 -13.25
N SER A 5 39.53 -17.47 -12.34
CA SER A 5 38.23 -17.12 -11.72
C SER A 5 37.43 -18.36 -11.31
N PRO A 6 37.22 -18.54 -10.00
CA PRO A 6 35.92 -18.99 -9.52
C PRO A 6 35.37 -18.00 -8.50
N GLY A 7 34.16 -17.50 -8.77
CA GLY A 7 33.34 -16.87 -7.75
C GLY A 7 33.19 -15.36 -7.88
N GLU A 8 32.60 -14.90 -8.99
CA GLU A 8 31.63 -13.82 -8.88
C GLU A 8 30.52 -14.32 -7.95
N THR A 9 30.72 -14.14 -6.65
CA THR A 9 29.62 -14.11 -5.69
C THR A 9 28.70 -13.04 -6.22
N ARG A 10 27.62 -13.44 -6.91
CA ARG A 10 26.44 -12.60 -7.10
C ARG A 10 26.01 -12.25 -5.69
N ALA A 11 26.50 -11.11 -5.21
CA ALA A 11 25.92 -10.41 -4.09
C ALA A 11 24.44 -10.34 -4.48
N ALA A 12 23.62 -11.16 -3.80
CA ALA A 12 22.21 -10.94 -3.77
C ALA A 12 22.11 -9.51 -3.27
N SER A 13 21.82 -8.59 -4.19
CA SER A 13 21.50 -7.22 -3.87
C SER A 13 20.31 -7.35 -2.93
N VAL A 14 20.58 -7.29 -1.62
CA VAL A 14 19.59 -6.95 -0.63
C VAL A 14 19.04 -5.66 -1.17
N ALA A 15 17.88 -5.75 -1.82
CA ALA A 15 17.21 -4.61 -2.43
C ALA A 15 17.23 -3.56 -1.33
N ALA A 16 17.97 -2.47 -1.59
CA ALA A 16 18.15 -1.40 -0.65
C ALA A 16 16.76 -1.11 -0.09
N SER A 17 16.59 -1.29 1.21
CA SER A 17 15.33 -0.98 1.86
C SER A 17 15.19 0.52 1.75
N GLU A 18 14.63 0.98 0.63
CA GLU A 18 14.22 2.35 0.46
C GLU A 18 13.33 2.60 1.66
N SER A 19 13.74 3.53 2.52
CA SER A 19 12.99 3.93 3.70
C SER A 19 11.69 4.54 3.21
N GLY A 20 10.71 3.67 2.96
CA GLY A 20 9.41 4.01 2.44
C GLY A 20 8.62 4.77 3.49
N GLN A 21 7.89 5.77 3.04
CA GLN A 21 6.96 6.49 3.89
C GLN A 21 5.61 5.80 3.83
N TYR A 22 5.04 5.51 4.99
CA TYR A 22 3.76 4.80 5.11
C TYR A 22 2.84 5.56 6.07
N LEU A 23 1.56 5.61 5.72
CA LEU A 23 0.50 5.99 6.65
C LEU A 23 0.08 4.76 7.43
N THR A 24 0.18 4.81 8.75
CA THR A 24 -0.33 3.76 9.64
C THR A 24 -1.74 4.09 10.11
N LEU A 25 -2.60 3.07 10.13
CA LEU A 25 -3.97 3.19 10.63
C LEU A 25 -4.38 1.89 11.33
N ARG A 26 -5.31 2.02 12.28
CA ARG A 26 -5.85 0.88 13.02
C ARG A 26 -7.24 0.55 12.50
N LEU A 27 -7.45 -0.72 12.12
CA LEU A 27 -8.76 -1.25 11.78
C LEU A 27 -9.14 -2.30 12.82
N GLY A 28 -10.14 -2.00 13.65
CA GLY A 28 -10.47 -2.84 14.80
C GLY A 28 -9.31 -2.94 15.78
N ARG A 29 -8.67 -4.11 15.86
CA ARG A 29 -7.52 -4.37 16.75
C ARG A 29 -6.20 -4.54 16.00
N GLU A 30 -6.22 -4.44 14.68
CA GLU A 30 -5.05 -4.65 13.83
C GLU A 30 -4.53 -3.32 13.28
N GLU A 31 -3.21 -3.24 13.14
CA GLU A 31 -2.51 -2.10 12.55
C GLU A 31 -2.13 -2.42 11.11
N TYR A 32 -2.42 -1.47 10.22
CA TYR A 32 -2.17 -1.55 8.80
C TYR A 32 -1.33 -0.37 8.36
N ALA A 33 -0.51 -0.58 7.32
CA ALA A 33 0.32 0.45 6.71
C ALA A 33 -0.01 0.55 5.21
N ILE A 34 -0.17 1.78 4.73
CA ILE A 34 -0.42 2.09 3.32
C ILE A 34 0.73 2.98 2.84
N ASP A 35 1.28 2.69 1.67
CA ASP A 35 2.28 3.55 1.03
C ASP A 35 1.74 4.97 0.90
N ILE A 36 2.47 5.95 1.45
CA ILE A 36 1.99 7.34 1.51
C ILE A 36 1.70 7.90 0.12
N LEU A 37 2.41 7.45 -0.92
CA LEU A 37 2.24 7.93 -2.29
C LEU A 37 0.92 7.43 -2.92
N ARG A 38 0.27 6.44 -2.31
CA ARG A 38 -1.06 5.94 -2.72
C ARG A 38 -2.20 6.62 -1.98
N VAL A 39 -1.91 7.38 -0.92
CA VAL A 39 -2.91 8.09 -0.14
C VAL A 39 -3.26 9.40 -0.84
N GLN A 40 -4.53 9.57 -1.21
CA GLN A 40 -5.01 10.82 -1.82
C GLN A 40 -5.41 11.85 -0.77
N GLU A 41 -6.07 11.41 0.31
CA GLU A 41 -6.68 12.27 1.32
C GLU A 41 -6.98 11.47 2.61
N ILE A 42 -6.98 12.16 3.77
CA ILE A 42 -7.46 11.63 5.05
C ILE A 42 -8.65 12.47 5.50
N ARG A 43 -9.80 11.84 5.74
CA ARG A 43 -11.04 12.50 6.20
C ARG A 43 -11.72 11.74 7.31
N SER A 44 -12.62 12.44 7.99
CA SER A 44 -13.63 11.83 8.84
C SER A 44 -14.57 10.96 8.02
N TYR A 45 -15.01 9.85 8.61
CA TYR A 45 -15.98 8.96 7.99
C TYR A 45 -17.36 9.64 7.90
N GLU A 46 -17.97 9.58 6.72
CA GLU A 46 -19.35 9.95 6.43
C GLU A 46 -20.09 8.73 5.89
N GLU A 47 -21.38 8.60 6.20
CA GLU A 47 -22.17 7.45 5.74
C GLU A 47 -22.34 7.49 4.21
N PRO A 48 -21.85 6.47 3.47
CA PRO A 48 -21.95 6.46 2.01
C PRO A 48 -23.40 6.34 1.52
N THR A 49 -23.70 6.98 0.38
CA THR A 49 -24.98 6.80 -0.30
C THR A 49 -25.05 5.40 -0.90
N ARG A 50 -26.04 4.60 -0.48
CA ARG A 50 -26.20 3.22 -0.93
C ARG A 50 -26.48 3.16 -2.44
N MET A 51 -25.76 2.29 -3.13
CA MET A 51 -26.02 1.98 -4.55
C MET A 51 -26.96 0.79 -4.71
N VAL A 52 -27.88 0.89 -5.65
CA VAL A 52 -28.75 -0.23 -6.06
C VAL A 52 -27.91 -1.22 -6.90
N ASN A 53 -28.08 -2.53 -6.67
CA ASN A 53 -27.35 -3.61 -7.36
C ASN A 53 -25.83 -3.70 -7.08
N ALA A 54 -25.31 -3.02 -6.07
CA ALA A 54 -23.91 -3.16 -5.68
C ALA A 54 -23.67 -4.45 -4.86
N PRO A 55 -22.52 -5.12 -5.02
CA PRO A 55 -22.13 -6.23 -4.16
C PRO A 55 -22.09 -5.84 -2.67
N ALA A 56 -22.32 -6.79 -1.77
CA ALA A 56 -22.44 -6.51 -0.32
C ALA A 56 -21.18 -5.89 0.32
N PHE A 57 -20.00 -6.07 -0.29
CA PHE A 57 -18.74 -5.48 0.18
C PHE A 57 -18.58 -4.00 -0.22
N ILE A 58 -19.43 -3.50 -1.11
CA ILE A 58 -19.47 -2.09 -1.50
C ILE A 58 -20.43 -1.36 -0.55
N LYS A 59 -19.89 -0.47 0.28
CA LYS A 59 -20.69 0.32 1.23
C LYS A 59 -21.58 1.37 0.55
N GLY A 60 -21.18 1.86 -0.63
CA GLY A 60 -21.89 2.89 -1.36
C GLY A 60 -20.92 3.85 -2.07
N VAL A 61 -21.41 5.05 -2.38
CA VAL A 61 -20.61 6.15 -2.94
C VAL A 61 -20.58 7.33 -1.99
N VAL A 62 -19.44 8.01 -1.97
CA VAL A 62 -19.24 9.30 -1.29
C VAL A 62 -18.77 10.31 -2.32
N ASN A 63 -19.19 11.56 -2.17
CA ASN A 63 -18.74 12.62 -3.05
C ASN A 63 -17.57 13.35 -2.39
N LEU A 64 -16.42 13.35 -3.06
CA LEU A 64 -15.18 13.90 -2.49
C LEU A 64 -15.00 15.40 -2.74
N ARG A 65 -15.76 16.00 -3.67
CA ARG A 65 -15.56 17.41 -4.12
C ARG A 65 -16.84 18.19 -4.47
N GLY A 66 -18.02 17.63 -4.24
CA GLY A 66 -19.29 18.15 -4.77
C GLY A 66 -19.59 17.56 -6.15
#